data_AF-A0A011NEM0-F1
#
_entry.id   AF-A0A011NEM0-F1
#
_cell.length_a   1.000
_cell.length_b   1.000
_cell.length_c   1.000
_cell.angle_alpha   90.00
_cell.angle_beta   90.00
_cell.angle_gamma   90.00
#
_symmetry.space_group_name_H-M   'P 1'
#
loop_
_entity.id
_entity.type
_entity.pdbx_description
1 polymer ?
#
loop_
_entity_poly.entity_id
_entity_poly.type
_entity_poly.pdbx_seq_one_letter_code
_entity_poly.pdbx_strand_id
1 'polypeptide(L)'
;MESGLSPFLPEALLVDLPEVDAQHEEVFMRIESLKAGCFENDYVDIAEFQGLLDCFALHFATEEHLAEEAGIDFTAHAKIHRDTLGLLHKALSDLRNGGDDAHSFLRYAEFWFERHIRENDKLFVATLKQSQHLKLPSGYWAAGNHYSSARV
;
A
#
# COMPACT_ATOMS: atom_id res chain seq x y z
N MET A 1 -7.11 -2.27 25.50
CA MET A 1 -6.91 -2.75 24.12
C MET A 1 -6.38 -1.54 23.39
N GLU A 2 -5.05 -1.35 23.45
CA GLU A 2 -4.43 -0.20 22.81
C GLU A 2 -4.44 -0.49 21.31
N SER A 3 -5.16 0.33 20.56
CA SER A 3 -5.06 0.37 19.10
C SER A 3 -3.60 0.66 18.78
N GLY A 4 -2.88 -0.36 18.33
CA GLY A 4 -1.50 -0.25 17.86
C GLY A 4 -1.47 0.57 16.58
N LEU A 5 -1.67 1.88 16.72
CA LEU A 5 -1.48 2.84 15.67
C LEU A 5 0.02 2.89 15.41
N SER A 6 0.40 2.55 14.18
CA SER A 6 1.74 2.71 13.66
C SER A 6 2.24 4.13 13.92
N PRO A 7 3.46 4.33 14.46
CA PRO A 7 4.02 5.67 14.59
C PRO A 7 4.42 6.30 13.24
N PHE A 8 4.51 5.52 12.17
CA PHE A 8 5.05 5.96 10.87
C PHE A 8 3.98 6.10 9.78
N LEU A 9 2.85 5.40 9.88
CA LEU A 9 1.73 5.52 8.95
C LEU A 9 0.64 6.43 9.54
N PRO A 10 0.43 7.65 9.00
CA PRO A 10 -0.67 8.50 9.44
C PRO A 10 -2.03 7.82 9.29
N GLU A 11 -2.91 7.96 10.29
CA GLU A 11 -4.29 7.42 10.23
C GLU A 11 -5.03 7.82 8.95
N ALA A 12 -4.79 9.04 8.47
CA ALA A 12 -5.39 9.55 7.24
C ALA A 12 -4.95 8.81 5.97
N LEU A 13 -3.94 7.94 6.04
CA LEU A 13 -3.45 7.13 4.93
C LEU A 13 -3.89 5.66 5.03
N LEU A 14 -4.45 5.22 6.15
CA LEU A 14 -4.97 3.85 6.27
C LEU A 14 -5.99 3.54 5.16
N VAL A 15 -5.89 2.32 4.61
CA VAL A 15 -6.80 1.75 3.61
C VAL A 15 -7.74 0.69 4.21
N ASP A 16 -7.55 0.38 5.49
CA ASP A 16 -8.30 -0.62 6.26
C ASP A 16 -8.15 -2.04 5.66
N LEU A 17 -6.94 -2.38 5.23
CA LEU A 17 -6.56 -3.70 4.75
C LEU A 17 -5.22 -4.07 5.40
N PRO A 18 -5.22 -4.88 6.48
CA PRO A 18 -4.07 -4.99 7.39
C PRO A 18 -2.74 -5.32 6.72
N GLU A 19 -2.74 -6.18 5.70
CA GLU A 19 -1.52 -6.53 4.94
C GLU A 19 -0.97 -5.32 4.18
N VAL A 20 -1.84 -4.54 3.53
CA VAL A 20 -1.44 -3.35 2.77
C VAL A 20 -1.04 -2.21 3.71
N ASP A 21 -1.78 -2.00 4.80
CA ASP A 21 -1.43 -0.98 5.81
C ASP A 21 -0.05 -1.28 6.44
N ALA A 22 0.27 -2.55 6.71
CA ALA A 22 1.59 -2.95 7.21
C ALA A 22 2.72 -2.70 6.19
N GLN A 23 2.46 -2.90 4.90
CA GLN A 23 3.42 -2.60 3.84
C GLN A 23 3.62 -1.09 3.66
N HIS A 24 2.55 -0.29 3.78
CA HIS A 24 2.63 1.16 3.77
C HIS A 24 3.48 1.67 4.93
N GLU A 25 3.26 1.14 6.13
CA GLU A 25 4.08 1.44 7.32
C GLU A 25 5.56 1.10 7.10
N GLU A 26 5.88 -0.08 6.58
CA GLU A 26 7.27 -0.49 6.32
C GLU A 26 7.98 0.48 5.38
N VAL A 27 7.31 0.93 4.30
CA VAL A 27 7.88 1.91 3.37
C VAL A 27 8.16 3.24 4.06
N PHE A 28 7.22 3.78 4.84
CA PHE A 28 7.43 5.02 5.59
C PHE A 28 8.54 4.89 6.63
N MET A 29 8.56 3.79 7.40
CA MET A 29 9.61 3.52 8.37
C MET A 29 10.99 3.46 7.70
N ARG A 30 11.10 2.81 6.53
CA ARG A 30 12.34 2.72 5.77
C ARG A 30 12.80 4.09 5.27
N ILE A 31 11.88 4.93 4.80
CA ILE A 31 12.16 6.32 4.41
C ILE A 31 12.70 7.13 5.60
N GLU A 32 12.04 7.07 6.76
CA GLU A 32 12.47 7.81 7.95
C GLU A 32 13.85 7.35 8.45
N SER A 33 14.09 6.04 8.46
CA SER A 33 15.40 5.46 8.79
C SER A 33 16.50 5.97 7.85
N LEU A 34 16.24 5.99 6.54
CA LEU A 34 17.18 6.51 5.55
C LEU A 34 17.43 8.02 5.71
N LYS A 35 16.40 8.81 6.02
CA LYS A 35 16.54 10.25 6.28
C LYS A 35 17.43 10.50 7.49
N ALA A 36 17.22 9.77 8.59
CA ALA A 36 18.05 9.86 9.79
C ALA A 36 19.50 9.45 9.49
N GLY A 37 19.70 8.33 8.78
CA GLY A 37 21.01 7.86 8.37
C GLY A 37 21.78 8.87 7.52
N CYS A 38 21.11 9.55 6.58
CA CYS A 38 21.71 10.60 5.76
C CYS A 38 22.09 11.86 6.56
N PHE A 39 21.42 12.13 7.69
CA PHE A 39 21.77 13.26 8.55
C PHE A 39 22.94 12.95 9.48
N GLU A 40 23.04 11.70 9.94
CA GLU A 40 24.05 11.26 10.91
C GLU A 40 25.39 10.86 10.27
N ASN A 41 25.41 10.54 8.97
CA ASN A 41 26.58 10.02 8.29
C ASN A 41 26.95 10.85 7.04
N ASP A 42 28.24 10.99 6.78
CA ASP A 42 28.77 11.65 5.58
C ASP A 42 28.71 10.77 4.31
N TYR A 43 28.08 9.58 4.38
CA TYR A 43 27.97 8.66 3.25
C TYR A 43 26.58 8.06 3.15
N VAL A 44 26.20 7.73 1.91
CA VAL A 44 24.92 7.13 1.55
C VAL A 44 25.14 5.64 1.27
N ASP A 45 24.47 4.77 2.03
CA ASP A 45 24.48 3.34 1.76
C ASP A 45 23.47 3.00 0.66
N ILE A 46 23.97 2.79 -0.56
CA ILE A 46 23.16 2.44 -1.73
C ILE A 46 22.40 1.13 -1.54
N ALA A 47 22.92 0.18 -0.74
CA ALA A 47 22.21 -1.07 -0.47
C ALA A 47 20.93 -0.81 0.34
N GLU A 48 20.97 0.13 1.29
CA GLU A 48 19.80 0.47 2.09
C GLU A 48 18.70 1.14 1.25
N PHE A 49 19.10 2.00 0.31
CA PHE A 49 18.19 2.60 -0.68
C PHE A 49 17.61 1.56 -1.63
N GLN A 50 18.41 0.60 -2.09
CA GLN A 50 17.89 -0.52 -2.88
C GLN A 50 16.84 -1.30 -2.09
N GLY A 51 17.05 -1.52 -0.79
CA GLY A 51 16.04 -2.13 0.08
C GLY A 51 14.72 -1.36 0.13
N LEU A 52 14.74 -0.02 0.06
CA LEU A 52 13.50 0.77 -0.07
C LEU A 52 12.77 0.50 -1.40
N LEU A 53 13.50 0.38 -2.51
CA LEU A 53 12.89 0.01 -3.81
C LEU A 53 12.31 -1.40 -3.77
N ASP A 54 12.95 -2.31 -3.04
CA ASP A 54 12.43 -3.67 -2.85
C ASP A 54 11.12 -3.67 -2.04
N CYS A 55 10.99 -2.79 -1.03
CA CYS A 55 9.72 -2.57 -0.32
C CYS A 55 8.61 -2.08 -1.26
N PHE A 56 8.90 -1.10 -2.14
CA PHE A 56 7.93 -0.65 -3.15
C PHE A 56 7.53 -1.78 -4.10
N ALA A 57 8.50 -2.54 -4.61
CA ALA A 57 8.24 -3.64 -5.53
C ALA A 57 7.39 -4.75 -4.90
N LEU A 58 7.65 -5.10 -3.63
CA LEU A 58 6.85 -6.06 -2.88
C LEU A 58 5.41 -5.54 -2.71
N HIS A 59 5.25 -4.29 -2.28
CA HIS A 59 3.95 -3.68 -2.09
C HIS A 59 3.11 -3.69 -3.39
N PHE A 60 3.70 -3.25 -4.50
CA PHE A 60 3.03 -3.25 -5.80
C PHE A 60 2.65 -4.66 -6.25
N ALA A 61 3.53 -5.65 -6.06
CA ALA A 61 3.23 -7.04 -6.38
C ALA A 61 2.07 -7.61 -5.56
N THR A 62 1.96 -7.23 -4.28
CA THR A 62 0.83 -7.62 -3.43
C THR A 62 -0.48 -7.03 -3.95
N GLU A 63 -0.53 -5.74 -4.30
CA GLU A 63 -1.75 -5.13 -4.85
C GLU A 63 -2.16 -5.74 -6.18
N GLU A 64 -1.21 -5.94 -7.10
CA GLU A 64 -1.45 -6.58 -8.39
C GLU A 64 -2.02 -8.00 -8.22
N HIS A 65 -1.48 -8.78 -7.28
CA HIS A 65 -1.97 -10.12 -6.96
C HIS A 65 -3.40 -10.09 -6.38
N LEU A 66 -3.66 -9.21 -5.42
CA LEU A 66 -5.00 -9.05 -4.84
C LEU A 66 -6.04 -8.66 -5.90
N ALA A 67 -5.66 -7.82 -6.87
CA ALA A 67 -6.54 -7.45 -7.97
C ALA A 67 -6.80 -8.63 -8.92
N GLU A 68 -5.77 -9.42 -9.23
CA GLU A 68 -5.88 -10.64 -10.04
C GLU A 68 -6.85 -11.65 -9.40
N GLU A 69 -6.68 -11.97 -8.12
CA GLU A 69 -7.56 -12.89 -7.39
C GLU A 69 -9.01 -12.39 -7.32
N ALA A 70 -9.17 -11.07 -7.25
CA ALA A 70 -10.49 -10.45 -7.24
C ALA A 70 -11.14 -10.39 -8.63
N GLY A 71 -10.36 -10.49 -9.71
CA GLY A 71 -10.82 -10.26 -11.08
C GLY A 71 -11.06 -8.78 -11.39
N ILE A 72 -10.31 -7.89 -10.75
CA ILE A 72 -10.40 -6.42 -10.93
C ILE A 72 -9.41 -5.99 -12.02
N ASP A 73 -9.86 -5.15 -12.96
CA ASP A 73 -8.94 -4.53 -13.91
C ASP A 73 -8.01 -3.54 -13.18
N PHE A 74 -6.74 -3.91 -13.12
CA PHE A 74 -5.69 -3.17 -12.42
C PHE A 74 -4.66 -2.54 -13.38
N THR A 75 -4.93 -2.57 -14.70
CA THR A 75 -3.94 -2.22 -15.73
C THR A 75 -3.41 -0.80 -15.59
N ALA A 76 -4.29 0.16 -15.27
CA ALA A 76 -3.92 1.56 -15.11
C ALA A 76 -3.06 1.79 -13.85
N HIS A 77 -3.42 1.16 -12.73
CA HIS A 77 -2.69 1.24 -11.46
C HIS A 77 -1.32 0.57 -11.58
N ALA A 78 -1.26 -0.62 -12.18
CA ALA A 78 0.00 -1.31 -12.46
C ALA A 78 0.94 -0.49 -13.39
N LYS A 79 0.39 0.33 -14.29
CA LYS A 79 1.21 1.24 -15.10
C LYS A 79 1.86 2.32 -14.22
N ILE A 80 1.12 2.89 -13.26
CA ILE A 80 1.65 3.85 -12.30
C ILE A 80 2.79 3.22 -11.49
N HIS A 81 2.61 1.99 -11.01
CA HIS A 81 3.66 1.22 -10.31
C HIS A 81 4.94 1.08 -11.15
N ARG A 82 4.81 0.58 -12.39
CA ARG A 82 5.97 0.38 -13.28
C ARG A 82 6.69 1.68 -13.61
N ASP A 83 5.95 2.74 -13.93
CA ASP A 83 6.51 4.03 -14.29
C ASP A 83 7.30 4.61 -13.10
N THR A 84 6.72 4.59 -11.90
CA THR A 84 7.38 5.11 -10.70
C THR A 84 8.59 4.27 -10.30
N LEU A 85 8.49 2.94 -10.32
CA LEU A 85 9.61 2.09 -9.96
C LEU A 85 10.78 2.31 -10.93
N GLY A 86 10.50 2.51 -12.21
CA GLY A 86 11.51 2.91 -13.20
C GLY A 86 12.15 4.27 -12.90
N LEU A 87 11.37 5.27 -12.49
CA LEU A 87 11.88 6.58 -12.07
C LEU A 87 12.77 6.48 -10.83
N LEU A 88 12.36 5.70 -9.81
CA LEU A 88 13.12 5.50 -8.58
C LEU A 88 14.43 4.76 -8.84
N HIS A 89 14.42 3.71 -9.68
CA HIS A 89 15.66 3.02 -10.08
C HIS A 89 16.62 3.95 -10.82
N LYS A 90 16.10 4.81 -11.70
CA LYS A 90 16.92 5.80 -12.40
C LYS A 90 17.54 6.78 -11.41
N ALA A 91 16.74 7.37 -10.52
CA ALA A 91 17.21 8.31 -9.52
C ALA A 91 18.24 7.68 -8.56
N LEU A 92 18.06 6.41 -8.17
CA LEU A 92 19.06 5.69 -7.38
C LEU A 92 20.37 5.47 -8.16
N SER A 93 20.29 5.17 -9.46
CA SER A 93 21.48 5.07 -10.30
C SER A 93 22.21 6.41 -10.41
N ASP A 94 21.47 7.51 -10.54
CA ASP A 94 22.05 8.86 -10.62
C ASP A 94 22.69 9.29 -9.28
N LEU A 95 22.04 8.97 -8.16
CA LEU A 95 22.59 9.12 -6.80
C LEU A 95 23.92 8.37 -6.64
N ARG A 96 23.99 7.10 -7.06
CA ARG A 96 25.23 6.30 -7.03
C ARG A 96 26.36 6.92 -7.85
N ASN A 97 26.03 7.64 -8.92
CA ASN A 97 27.01 8.32 -9.78
C ASN A 97 27.35 9.74 -9.29
N GLY A 98 26.81 10.18 -8.14
CA GLY A 98 27.01 11.52 -7.57
C GLY A 98 26.23 12.63 -8.28
N GLY A 99 25.21 12.28 -9.07
CA GLY A 99 24.41 13.23 -9.85
C GLY A 99 23.25 13.87 -9.09
N ASP A 100 22.64 13.12 -8.16
CA ASP A 100 21.48 13.55 -7.36
C ASP A 100 21.79 13.50 -5.86
N ASP A 101 21.07 14.31 -5.07
CA ASP A 101 21.14 14.34 -3.62
C ASP A 101 20.15 13.33 -2.97
N ALA A 102 20.62 12.60 -1.95
CA ALA A 102 19.86 11.58 -1.24
C ALA A 102 18.58 12.15 -0.58
N HIS A 103 18.63 13.38 -0.05
CA HIS A 103 17.44 13.98 0.57
C HIS A 103 16.35 14.29 -0.45
N SER A 104 16.74 14.71 -1.65
CA SER A 104 15.82 14.97 -2.76
C SER A 104 15.16 13.68 -3.25
N PHE A 105 15.92 12.58 -3.34
CA PHE A 105 15.39 11.25 -3.61
C PHE A 105 14.33 10.84 -2.57
N LEU A 106 14.67 10.91 -1.29
CA LEU A 106 13.78 10.47 -0.19
C LEU A 106 12.52 11.33 -0.10
N ARG A 107 12.64 12.65 -0.27
CA ARG A 107 11.51 13.57 -0.30
C ARG A 107 10.56 13.26 -1.45
N TYR A 108 11.10 12.96 -2.63
CA TYR A 108 10.28 12.57 -3.77
C TYR A 108 9.55 11.24 -3.49
N ALA A 109 10.26 10.23 -3.00
CA ALA A 109 9.67 8.92 -2.70
C ALA A 109 8.52 9.03 -1.69
N GLU A 110 8.73 9.76 -0.60
CA GLU A 110 7.71 10.00 0.44
C GLU A 110 6.49 10.72 -0.12
N PHE A 111 6.70 11.87 -0.77
CA PHE A 111 5.60 12.68 -1.31
C PHE A 111 4.79 11.90 -2.34
N TRP A 112 5.48 11.20 -3.24
CA TRP A 112 4.84 10.37 -4.24
C TRP A 112 4.02 9.26 -3.60
N PHE A 113 4.56 8.59 -2.58
CA PHE A 113 3.89 7.47 -1.93
C PHE A 113 2.65 7.90 -1.16
N GLU A 114 2.74 9.00 -0.40
CA GLU A 114 1.57 9.61 0.27
C GLU A 114 0.44 9.92 -0.73
N ARG A 115 0.80 10.48 -1.89
CA ARG A 115 -0.15 10.77 -2.96
C ARG A 115 -0.70 9.47 -3.57
N HIS A 116 0.15 8.48 -3.82
CA HIS A 116 -0.24 7.19 -4.39
C HIS A 116 -1.32 6.52 -3.57
N ILE A 117 -1.11 6.43 -2.25
CA ILE A 117 -2.06 5.85 -1.30
C ILE A 117 -3.40 6.57 -1.36
N ARG A 118 -3.38 7.92 -1.32
CA ARG A 118 -4.61 8.73 -1.31
C ARG A 118 -5.42 8.62 -2.59
N GLU A 119 -4.74 8.66 -3.73
CA GLU A 119 -5.40 8.78 -5.03
C GLU A 119 -5.69 7.43 -5.69
N ASN A 120 -4.94 6.37 -5.34
CA ASN A 120 -5.01 5.08 -6.02
C ASN A 120 -5.35 3.95 -5.04
N ASP A 121 -4.52 3.69 -4.02
CA ASP A 121 -4.67 2.49 -3.17
C ASP A 121 -5.99 2.50 -2.40
N LYS A 122 -6.40 3.67 -1.90
CA LYS A 122 -7.72 3.81 -1.26
C LYS A 122 -8.88 3.47 -2.19
N LEU A 123 -8.80 3.88 -3.45
CA LEU A 123 -9.82 3.57 -4.45
C LEU A 123 -9.80 2.08 -4.82
N PHE A 124 -8.61 1.51 -4.97
CA PHE A 124 -8.43 0.09 -5.22
C PHE A 124 -9.01 -0.75 -4.08
N VAL A 125 -8.63 -0.50 -2.83
CA VAL A 125 -9.09 -1.25 -1.67
C VAL A 125 -10.61 -1.10 -1.46
N ALA A 126 -11.16 0.10 -1.72
CA ALA A 126 -12.62 0.28 -1.70
C ALA A 126 -13.32 -0.61 -2.76
N THR A 127 -12.75 -0.72 -3.96
CA THR A 127 -13.25 -1.58 -5.03
C THR A 127 -13.10 -3.07 -4.68
N LEU A 128 -11.98 -3.45 -4.08
CA LEU A 128 -11.70 -4.81 -3.60
C LEU A 128 -12.72 -5.27 -2.55
N LYS A 129 -13.02 -4.42 -1.56
CA LYS A 129 -14.04 -4.72 -0.54
C LYS A 129 -15.44 -4.87 -1.12
N GLN A 130 -15.79 -4.04 -2.10
CA GLN A 130 -17.07 -4.15 -2.81
C GLN A 130 -17.19 -5.46 -3.59
N SER A 131 -16.12 -5.88 -4.29
CA SER A 131 -16.11 -7.13 -5.05
C SER A 131 -16.23 -8.36 -4.14
N GLN A 132 -15.57 -8.35 -2.97
CA GLN A 132 -15.70 -9.41 -1.96
C GLN A 132 -17.12 -9.48 -1.36
N HIS A 133 -17.76 -8.33 -1.12
CA HIS A 133 -19.13 -8.30 -0.62
C HIS A 133 -20.13 -8.86 -1.66
N LEU A 134 -19.92 -8.60 -2.96
CA LEU A 134 -20.72 -9.19 -4.03
C LEU A 134 -20.53 -10.71 -4.19
N LYS A 135 -19.39 -11.26 -3.77
CA LYS A 135 -19.10 -12.71 -3.83
C LYS A 135 -19.77 -13.51 -2.69
N LEU A 136 -20.27 -12.87 -1.64
CA LEU A 136 -21.05 -13.54 -0.59
C LEU A 136 -22.49 -13.76 -1.07
N PRO A 137 -23.04 -15.00 -1.07
CA PRO A 137 -24.44 -15.21 -1.40
C PRO A 137 -25.32 -14.53 -0.36
N SER A 138 -26.21 -13.65 -0.81
CA SER A 138 -27.38 -13.24 -0.03
C SER A 138 -28.28 -14.47 0.18
N GLY A 139 -28.10 -15.16 1.30
CA GLY A 139 -29.00 -16.21 1.80
C GLY A 139 -28.80 -16.28 3.31
N TYR A 140 -29.78 -16.17 4.19
CA TYR A 140 -31.21 -16.41 4.11
C TYR A 140 -31.91 -15.45 5.09
N TRP A 141 -32.86 -14.64 4.60
CA TRP A 141 -33.96 -14.14 5.43
C TRP A 141 -35.27 -14.53 4.75
N ALA A 142 -35.64 -15.81 4.86
CA ALA A 142 -37.02 -16.23 4.65
C ALA A 142 -37.77 -15.99 5.96
N ALA A 143 -38.45 -14.84 6.02
CA ALA A 143 -39.53 -14.62 6.97
C ALA A 143 -40.68 -15.61 6.67
N GLY A 144 -41.24 -16.22 7.70
CA GLY A 144 -42.40 -17.10 7.53
C GLY A 144 -42.84 -17.78 8.82
N ASN A 145 -43.37 -17.01 9.76
CA ASN A 145 -44.14 -17.47 10.91
C ASN A 145 -45.11 -18.62 10.53
N HIS A 146 -45.06 -19.74 11.26
CA HIS A 146 -46.23 -20.58 11.46
C HIS A 146 -46.44 -20.81 12.96
N TYR A 147 -47.39 -20.05 13.50
CA TYR A 147 -48.05 -20.31 14.78
C TYR A 147 -49.53 -20.66 14.50
N SER A 148 -50.09 -21.55 15.33
CA SER A 148 -51.49 -22.01 15.41
C SER A 148 -52.00 -22.96 14.32
N SER A 149 -52.83 -23.96 14.57
CA SER A 149 -53.44 -24.56 15.78
C SER A 149 -54.27 -25.76 15.27
N ALA A 150 -54.29 -26.89 15.98
CA ALA A 150 -55.44 -27.79 15.95
C ALA A 150 -55.42 -28.75 17.16
N ARG A 151 -56.37 -28.52 18.07
CA ARG A 151 -57.02 -29.57 18.86
C ARG A 151 -57.97 -30.35 17.94
N VAL A 152 -57.97 -31.67 18.00
CA VAL A 152 -59.13 -32.55 18.32
C VAL A 152 -58.58 -33.81 18.97
#